data_AF-A0A923S6P7-F1
#
_entry.id   AF-A0A923S6P7-F1
#
_cell.length_a   1.000
_cell.length_b   1.000
_cell.length_c   1.000
_cell.angle_alpha   90.00
_cell.angle_beta   90.00
_cell.angle_gamma   90.00
#
_symmetry.space_group_name_H-M   'P 1'
#
loop_
_entity.id
_entity.type
_entity.pdbx_description
1 polymer ?
#
loop_
_entity_poly.entity_id
_entity_poly.type
_entity_poly.pdbx_seq_one_letter_code
_entity_poly.pdbx_strand_id
1 'polypeptide(L)'
;MGYTFKRPDPAAMERILTQFPYSPEGAILRLAWLEGLSREEIAALTWDQVQFEGNALTLPDRTVPLAPSAEDCLRERYRLYAQRDPHVIISDRYQRPMPPESVSRLARTALDTEGQKVSLKDLRQDFVIRQLQTHDWTYAARVSGMAVSTLRGSFSQYFQDHRDAAPELPPDSEYLLWRIVQQEGSSVVGLALWMGWKLQMQPGEILNLTWSQVDLDRGLLRLPDREIPMGSRLSRLLGDVCDHRKDPAQDRVLLTPGTGKPMDLARLSTVIRTALIRGGLEQLSLGDLSRLSRRGSQRQTVLARLSAVGSMTREEVMDLLGVSKSAALKLLNQLRQDGAVVRIGGCYYPAGAVVLPEDQSAAVTAYLAAHGTAVRKELAELLNLPPAQCTALLRRMADRGELLLTGKRYALPPKEKPLETN
;
A
#
# COMPACT_ATOMS: atom_id res chain seq x y z
N MET A 1 -28.02 -27.18 -5.01
CA MET A 1 -27.30 -28.21 -4.23
C MET A 1 -25.96 -27.63 -3.84
N GLY A 2 -25.70 -27.44 -2.54
CA GLY A 2 -24.44 -26.88 -2.07
C GLY A 2 -23.30 -27.86 -2.35
N TYR A 3 -22.22 -27.37 -2.95
CA TYR A 3 -21.00 -28.16 -3.13
C TYR A 3 -20.34 -28.36 -1.76
N THR A 4 -20.24 -29.61 -1.29
CA THR A 4 -19.54 -29.93 -0.05
C THR A 4 -18.05 -30.06 -0.33
N PHE A 5 -17.25 -29.15 0.22
CA PHE A 5 -15.79 -29.20 0.11
C PHE A 5 -15.21 -30.33 0.96
N LYS A 6 -14.21 -31.03 0.42
CA LYS A 6 -13.43 -32.01 1.19
C LYS A 6 -12.47 -31.27 2.11
N ARG A 7 -12.51 -31.60 3.40
CA ARG A 7 -11.62 -31.02 4.41
C ARG A 7 -10.68 -32.10 4.94
N PRO A 8 -9.40 -31.79 5.18
CA PRO A 8 -8.50 -32.73 5.85
C PRO A 8 -8.89 -32.88 7.32
N ASP A 9 -8.58 -34.02 7.93
CA ASP A 9 -8.59 -34.12 9.40
C ASP A 9 -7.39 -33.33 9.97
N PRO A 10 -7.61 -32.26 10.76
CA PRO A 10 -6.53 -31.43 11.29
C PRO A 10 -5.55 -32.20 12.17
N ALA A 11 -6.02 -33.16 12.98
CA ALA A 11 -5.13 -33.89 13.90
C ALA A 11 -4.15 -34.78 13.12
N ALA A 12 -4.63 -35.45 12.08
CA ALA A 12 -3.78 -36.21 11.19
C ALA A 12 -2.84 -35.31 10.37
N MET A 13 -3.27 -34.11 9.94
CA MET A 13 -2.35 -33.16 9.31
C MET A 13 -1.19 -32.77 10.23
N GLU A 14 -1.44 -32.47 11.50
CA GLU A 14 -0.38 -32.15 12.46
C GLU A 14 0.61 -33.31 12.66
N ARG A 15 0.12 -34.57 12.65
CA ARG A 15 0.99 -35.76 12.67
C ARG A 15 1.88 -35.84 11.43
N ILE A 16 1.34 -35.61 10.23
CA ILE A 16 2.14 -35.55 8.99
C ILE A 16 3.20 -34.46 9.10
N LEU A 17 2.82 -33.25 9.52
CA LEU A 17 3.76 -32.13 9.61
C LEU A 17 4.87 -32.35 10.65
N THR A 18 4.59 -33.13 11.69
CA THR A 18 5.59 -33.58 12.69
C THR A 18 6.51 -34.66 12.11
N GLN A 19 5.98 -35.59 11.32
CA GLN A 19 6.76 -36.62 10.62
C GLN A 19 7.70 -36.02 9.57
N PHE A 20 7.27 -34.95 8.91
CA PHE A 20 7.99 -34.23 7.86
C PHE A 20 8.29 -32.79 8.30
N PRO A 21 9.25 -32.57 9.23
CA PRO A 21 9.46 -31.24 9.81
C PRO A 21 10.07 -30.24 8.81
N TYR A 22 11.06 -30.68 8.02
CA TYR A 22 11.84 -29.81 7.11
C TYR A 22 11.99 -30.39 5.69
N SER A 23 11.34 -31.52 5.41
CA SER A 23 11.40 -32.18 4.10
C SER A 23 10.60 -31.40 3.05
N PRO A 24 10.81 -31.65 1.74
CA PRO A 24 10.02 -30.99 0.71
C PRO A 24 8.53 -31.32 0.83
N GLU A 25 8.16 -32.55 1.23
CA GLU A 25 6.77 -32.93 1.51
C GLU A 25 6.14 -32.03 2.58
N GLY A 26 6.84 -31.88 3.71
CA GLY A 26 6.39 -31.04 4.83
C GLY A 26 6.25 -29.57 4.45
N ALA A 27 7.18 -29.05 3.65
CA ALA A 27 7.13 -27.68 3.15
C ALA A 27 5.96 -27.47 2.18
N ILE A 28 5.75 -28.39 1.24
CA ILE A 28 4.63 -28.35 0.28
C ILE A 28 3.29 -28.34 1.02
N LEU A 29 3.11 -29.22 2.01
CA LEU A 29 1.85 -29.30 2.76
C LEU A 29 1.60 -28.04 3.61
N ARG A 30 2.63 -27.47 4.24
CA ARG A 30 2.52 -26.19 4.97
C ARG A 30 2.14 -25.05 4.05
N LEU A 31 2.82 -24.90 2.91
CA LEU A 31 2.50 -23.85 1.93
C LEU A 31 1.08 -24.01 1.35
N ALA A 32 0.60 -25.24 1.12
CA ALA A 32 -0.74 -25.46 0.59
C ALA A 32 -1.84 -25.27 1.64
N TRP A 33 -1.64 -25.83 2.84
CA TRP A 33 -2.67 -25.87 3.88
C TRP A 33 -2.62 -24.64 4.77
N LEU A 34 -1.45 -24.23 5.27
CA LEU A 34 -1.36 -23.08 6.18
C LEU A 34 -1.35 -21.74 5.45
N GLU A 35 -0.74 -21.69 4.26
CA GLU A 35 -0.58 -20.44 3.47
C GLU A 35 -1.54 -20.37 2.27
N GLY A 36 -2.25 -21.46 1.97
CA GLY A 36 -3.23 -21.48 0.89
C GLY A 36 -2.64 -21.36 -0.52
N LEU A 37 -1.35 -21.63 -0.73
CA LEU A 37 -0.75 -21.55 -2.07
C LEU A 37 -1.26 -22.67 -2.99
N SER A 38 -1.34 -22.36 -4.30
CA SER A 38 -1.64 -23.34 -5.32
C SER A 38 -0.42 -24.19 -5.63
N ARG A 39 -0.63 -25.30 -6.32
CA ARG A 39 0.47 -26.15 -6.79
C ARG A 39 1.48 -25.37 -7.64
N GLU A 40 1.00 -24.53 -8.53
CA GLU A 40 1.82 -23.70 -9.41
C GLU A 40 2.60 -22.65 -8.61
N GLU A 41 1.96 -22.01 -7.63
CA GLU A 41 2.61 -21.04 -6.74
C GLU A 41 3.70 -21.71 -5.90
N ILE A 42 3.45 -22.90 -5.35
CA ILE A 42 4.43 -23.66 -4.56
C ILE A 42 5.65 -24.03 -5.41
N ALA A 43 5.43 -24.49 -6.65
CA ALA A 43 6.51 -24.88 -7.55
C ALA A 43 7.38 -23.68 -8.00
N ALA A 44 6.76 -22.51 -8.16
CA ALA A 44 7.43 -21.29 -8.62
C ALA A 44 7.95 -20.39 -7.47
N LEU A 45 7.70 -20.74 -6.20
CA LEU A 45 8.06 -19.92 -5.06
C LEU A 45 9.59 -19.81 -4.92
N THR A 46 10.09 -18.59 -4.79
CA THR A 46 11.52 -18.28 -4.63
C THR A 46 11.82 -17.65 -3.27
N TRP A 47 13.08 -17.72 -2.84
CA TRP A 47 13.52 -17.18 -1.54
C TRP A 47 13.37 -15.67 -1.43
N ASP A 48 13.47 -14.92 -2.52
CA ASP A 48 13.24 -13.46 -2.54
C ASP A 48 11.79 -13.10 -2.17
N GLN A 49 10.87 -14.05 -2.32
CA GLN A 49 9.46 -13.89 -1.96
C GLN A 49 9.17 -14.26 -0.50
N VAL A 50 10.14 -14.81 0.24
CA VAL A 50 9.98 -15.19 1.65
C VAL A 50 10.55 -14.09 2.54
N GLN A 51 9.69 -13.37 3.25
CA GLN A 51 10.06 -12.29 4.15
C GLN A 51 10.01 -12.77 5.59
N PHE A 52 11.15 -13.29 6.07
CA PHE A 52 11.28 -13.87 7.40
C PHE A 52 11.06 -12.86 8.55
N GLU A 53 11.54 -11.62 8.43
CA GLU A 53 11.32 -10.61 9.47
C GLU A 53 9.88 -10.06 9.48
N GLY A 54 9.25 -10.07 8.30
CA GLY A 54 7.87 -9.61 8.13
C GLY A 54 6.82 -10.71 8.32
N ASN A 55 7.25 -11.95 8.63
CA ASN A 55 6.41 -13.14 8.68
C ASN A 55 5.41 -13.21 7.52
N ALA A 56 5.91 -13.10 6.28
CA ALA A 56 5.06 -13.03 5.11
C ALA A 56 5.68 -13.64 3.85
N LEU A 57 4.82 -14.13 2.96
CA LEU A 57 5.13 -14.48 1.58
C LEU A 57 4.65 -13.37 0.64
N THR A 58 5.54 -12.85 -0.21
CA THR A 58 5.22 -11.84 -1.23
C THR A 58 5.04 -12.52 -2.58
N LEU A 59 3.80 -12.87 -2.90
CA LEU A 59 3.42 -13.41 -4.19
C LEU A 59 3.18 -12.26 -5.20
N PRO A 60 3.11 -12.55 -6.52
CA PRO A 60 2.92 -11.51 -7.51
C PRO A 60 1.70 -10.63 -7.22
N ASP A 61 0.55 -11.24 -6.91
CA ASP A 61 -0.74 -10.56 -6.74
C ASP A 61 -1.15 -10.24 -5.31
N ARG A 62 -0.42 -10.76 -4.31
CA ARG A 62 -0.81 -10.64 -2.90
C ARG A 62 0.34 -10.86 -1.93
N THR A 63 0.12 -10.45 -0.69
CA THR A 63 0.94 -10.85 0.46
C THR A 63 0.16 -11.84 1.33
N VAL A 64 0.82 -12.91 1.75
CA VAL A 64 0.24 -13.96 2.63
C VAL A 64 0.99 -13.98 3.95
N PRO A 65 0.32 -13.82 5.12
CA PRO A 65 0.96 -13.95 6.42
C PRO A 65 1.46 -15.38 6.66
N LEU A 66 2.74 -15.52 6.96
CA LEU A 66 3.43 -16.80 7.14
C LEU A 66 3.13 -17.37 8.55
N ALA A 67 2.56 -18.56 8.60
CA ALA A 67 2.30 -19.26 9.86
C ALA A 67 3.62 -19.73 10.52
N PRO A 68 3.72 -19.75 11.86
CA PRO A 68 4.95 -20.14 12.56
C PRO A 68 5.51 -21.51 12.13
N SER A 69 4.65 -22.52 12.00
CA SER A 69 5.07 -23.85 11.53
C SER A 69 5.63 -23.84 10.10
N ALA A 70 5.12 -22.97 9.22
CA ALA A 70 5.64 -22.76 7.88
C ALA A 70 6.97 -22.00 7.93
N GLU A 71 7.06 -20.96 8.74
CA GLU A 71 8.29 -20.18 8.96
C GLU A 71 9.45 -21.06 9.43
N ASP A 72 9.25 -21.83 10.51
CA ASP A 72 10.26 -22.74 11.06
C ASP A 72 10.77 -23.72 9.98
N CYS A 73 9.83 -24.27 9.21
CA CYS A 73 10.14 -25.18 8.11
C CYS A 73 10.99 -24.50 7.02
N LEU A 74 10.59 -23.30 6.61
CA LEU A 74 11.24 -22.53 5.56
C LEU A 74 12.61 -22.00 6.00
N ARG A 75 12.79 -21.62 7.27
CA ARG A 75 14.10 -21.17 7.80
C ARG A 75 15.14 -22.28 7.72
N GLU A 76 14.77 -23.50 8.12
CA GLU A 76 15.70 -24.63 8.03
C GLU A 76 15.99 -25.00 6.58
N ARG A 77 14.98 -24.98 5.71
CA ARG A 77 15.20 -25.20 4.27
C ARG A 77 16.06 -24.09 3.64
N TYR A 78 15.89 -22.83 4.04
CA TYR A 78 16.72 -21.73 3.58
C TYR A 78 18.19 -21.97 3.96
N ARG A 79 18.45 -22.33 5.21
CA ARG A 79 19.79 -22.66 5.71
C ARG A 79 20.47 -23.76 4.89
N LEU A 80 19.71 -24.77 4.46
CA LEU A 80 20.23 -25.93 3.74
C LEU A 80 20.37 -25.69 2.22
N TYR A 81 19.48 -24.90 1.62
CA TYR A 81 19.27 -24.90 0.17
C TYR A 81 19.33 -23.54 -0.52
N ALA A 82 19.25 -22.41 0.20
CA ALA A 82 19.16 -21.08 -0.44
C ALA A 82 20.38 -20.71 -1.28
N GLN A 83 21.56 -21.22 -0.93
CA GLN A 83 22.78 -21.00 -1.73
C GLN A 83 22.84 -21.86 -3.00
N ARG A 84 21.98 -22.87 -3.13
CA ARG A 84 22.02 -23.82 -4.25
C ARG A 84 21.10 -23.41 -5.39
N ASP A 85 19.90 -22.94 -5.06
CA ASP A 85 18.89 -22.55 -6.03
C ASP A 85 17.97 -21.48 -5.44
N PRO A 86 17.53 -20.49 -6.23
CA PRO A 86 16.57 -19.48 -5.76
C PRO A 86 15.20 -20.06 -5.39
N HIS A 87 14.81 -21.25 -5.85
CA HIS A 87 13.53 -21.85 -5.52
C HIS A 87 13.48 -22.43 -4.10
N VAL A 88 12.33 -22.26 -3.45
CA VAL A 88 12.06 -22.79 -2.11
C VAL A 88 11.93 -24.31 -2.11
N ILE A 89 11.23 -24.84 -3.12
CA ILE A 89 10.92 -26.27 -3.24
C ILE A 89 11.82 -26.92 -4.27
N ILE A 90 13.00 -27.37 -3.80
CA ILE A 90 13.89 -28.24 -4.55
C ILE A 90 13.88 -29.66 -3.99
N SER A 91 14.17 -30.65 -4.85
CA SER A 91 14.28 -32.05 -4.43
C SER A 91 15.55 -32.30 -3.62
N ASP A 92 15.44 -33.00 -2.50
CA ASP A 92 16.63 -33.36 -1.70
C ASP A 92 17.59 -34.27 -2.49
N ARG A 93 17.04 -35.17 -3.31
CA ARG A 93 17.82 -36.13 -4.11
C ARG A 93 18.58 -35.51 -5.27
N TYR A 94 17.90 -34.72 -6.10
CA TYR A 94 18.48 -34.18 -7.34
C TYR A 94 18.91 -32.72 -7.21
N GLN A 95 18.57 -32.07 -6.10
CA GLN A 95 18.87 -30.65 -5.82
C GLN A 95 18.44 -29.71 -6.94
N ARG A 96 17.26 -29.97 -7.52
CA ARG A 96 16.67 -29.16 -8.59
C ARG A 96 15.26 -28.72 -8.20
N PRO A 97 14.78 -27.57 -8.72
CA PRO A 97 13.39 -27.15 -8.60
C PRO A 97 12.42 -28.25 -8.99
N MET A 98 11.39 -28.45 -8.18
CA MET A 98 10.40 -29.48 -8.46
C MET A 98 9.34 -28.97 -9.45
N PRO A 99 9.04 -29.73 -10.52
CA PRO A 99 7.91 -29.39 -11.37
C PRO A 99 6.58 -29.61 -10.62
N PRO A 100 5.49 -28.93 -11.03
CA PRO A 100 4.17 -29.02 -10.38
C PRO A 100 3.65 -30.45 -10.16
N GLU A 101 3.93 -31.36 -11.10
CA GLU A 101 3.55 -32.77 -11.02
C GLU A 101 4.26 -33.47 -9.85
N SER A 102 5.53 -33.15 -9.63
CA SER A 102 6.31 -33.70 -8.52
C SER A 102 5.87 -33.14 -7.17
N VAL A 103 5.54 -31.85 -7.12
CA VAL A 103 4.93 -31.22 -5.94
C VAL A 103 3.64 -31.96 -5.56
N SER A 104 2.77 -32.24 -6.53
CA SER A 104 1.51 -32.98 -6.28
C SER A 104 1.74 -34.41 -5.82
N ARG A 105 2.70 -35.10 -6.43
CA ARG A 105 3.01 -36.50 -6.11
C ARG A 105 3.51 -36.63 -4.68
N LEU A 106 4.46 -35.79 -4.28
CA LEU A 106 5.01 -35.78 -2.92
C LEU A 106 3.96 -35.42 -1.88
N ALA A 107 3.13 -34.41 -2.15
CA ALA A 107 2.02 -34.08 -1.29
C ALA A 107 1.07 -35.27 -1.09
N ARG A 108 0.70 -35.96 -2.18
CA ARG A 108 -0.14 -37.16 -2.11
C ARG A 108 0.52 -38.27 -1.30
N THR A 109 1.80 -38.58 -1.55
CA THR A 109 2.53 -39.60 -0.78
C THR A 109 2.52 -39.31 0.73
N ALA A 110 2.74 -38.05 1.12
CA ALA A 110 2.70 -37.66 2.53
C ALA A 110 1.28 -37.67 3.13
N LEU A 111 0.25 -37.30 2.35
CA LEU A 111 -1.14 -37.40 2.79
C LEU A 111 -1.59 -38.86 2.97
N ASP A 112 -1.12 -39.76 2.12
CA ASP A 112 -1.46 -41.18 2.17
C ASP A 112 -0.91 -41.88 3.43
N THR A 113 0.14 -41.34 4.08
CA THR A 113 0.71 -41.95 5.32
C THR A 113 -0.28 -41.94 6.49
N GLU A 114 -1.17 -40.95 6.54
CA GLU A 114 -2.27 -40.84 7.51
C GLU A 114 -3.64 -41.12 6.86
N GLY A 115 -3.67 -41.67 5.65
CA GLY A 115 -4.92 -42.03 4.96
C GLY A 115 -5.79 -40.84 4.54
N GLN A 116 -5.23 -39.64 4.40
CA GLN A 116 -5.94 -38.42 4.05
C GLN A 116 -6.37 -38.43 2.57
N LYS A 117 -7.68 -38.53 2.31
CA LYS A 117 -8.25 -38.54 0.94
C LYS A 117 -8.52 -37.14 0.38
N VAL A 118 -7.55 -36.24 0.53
CA VAL A 118 -7.59 -34.84 0.05
C VAL A 118 -6.46 -34.57 -0.95
N SER A 119 -6.60 -33.50 -1.72
CA SER A 119 -5.59 -33.00 -2.66
C SER A 119 -5.07 -31.62 -2.24
N LEU A 120 -4.00 -31.14 -2.87
CA LEU A 120 -3.52 -29.76 -2.67
C LEU A 120 -4.60 -28.70 -2.93
N LYS A 121 -5.48 -28.96 -3.91
CA LYS A 121 -6.64 -28.10 -4.18
C LYS A 121 -7.61 -28.09 -3.00
N ASP A 122 -7.89 -29.24 -2.41
CA ASP A 122 -8.76 -29.35 -1.24
C ASP A 122 -8.12 -28.67 -0.01
N LEU A 123 -6.80 -28.78 0.19
CA LEU A 123 -6.08 -28.07 1.25
C LEU A 123 -6.19 -26.55 1.10
N ARG A 124 -6.01 -26.02 -0.11
CA ARG A 124 -6.22 -24.59 -0.39
C ARG A 124 -7.68 -24.17 -0.16
N GLN A 125 -8.65 -25.01 -0.50
CA GLN A 125 -10.06 -24.73 -0.22
C GLN A 125 -10.36 -24.71 1.28
N ASP A 126 -9.79 -25.65 2.04
CA ASP A 126 -9.89 -25.65 3.50
C ASP A 126 -9.22 -24.42 4.13
N PHE A 127 -8.07 -23.98 3.62
CA PHE A 127 -7.46 -22.71 4.01
C PHE A 127 -8.45 -21.54 3.86
N VAL A 128 -9.07 -21.40 2.68
CA VAL A 128 -10.05 -20.33 2.42
C VAL A 128 -11.22 -20.41 3.40
N ILE A 129 -11.75 -21.61 3.67
CA ILE A 129 -12.83 -21.82 4.64
C ILE A 129 -12.39 -21.36 6.04
N ARG A 130 -11.18 -21.72 6.49
CA ARG A 130 -10.66 -21.30 7.80
C ARG A 130 -10.46 -19.79 7.89
N GLN A 131 -10.04 -19.13 6.81
CA GLN A 131 -9.96 -17.67 6.78
C GLN A 131 -11.35 -17.03 6.89
N LEU A 132 -12.34 -17.55 6.18
CA LEU A 132 -13.73 -17.05 6.26
C LEU A 132 -14.42 -17.31 7.60
N GLN A 133 -13.93 -18.28 8.38
CA GLN A 133 -14.44 -18.58 9.72
C GLN A 133 -13.88 -17.64 10.80
N THR A 134 -12.78 -16.96 10.51
CA THR A 134 -12.04 -16.14 11.48
C THR A 134 -11.94 -14.67 11.08
N HIS A 135 -12.11 -14.36 9.79
CA HIS A 135 -11.97 -13.03 9.21
C HIS A 135 -13.08 -12.75 8.20
N ASP A 136 -13.22 -11.49 7.80
CA ASP A 136 -14.12 -11.10 6.73
C ASP A 136 -13.73 -11.70 5.36
N TRP A 137 -14.69 -11.66 4.42
CA TRP A 137 -14.49 -12.21 3.08
C TRP A 137 -13.45 -11.43 2.26
N THR A 138 -13.21 -10.14 2.56
CA THR A 138 -12.19 -9.32 1.88
C THR A 138 -10.79 -9.77 2.24
N TYR A 139 -10.54 -10.03 3.52
CA TYR A 139 -9.32 -10.60 4.04
C TYR A 139 -9.06 -11.97 3.41
N ALA A 140 -10.06 -12.87 3.44
CA ALA A 140 -9.93 -14.19 2.84
C ALA A 140 -9.63 -14.12 1.34
N ALA A 141 -10.27 -13.23 0.59
CA ALA A 141 -9.96 -12.99 -0.82
C ALA A 141 -8.51 -12.51 -1.03
N ARG A 142 -8.07 -11.57 -0.17
CA ARG A 142 -6.72 -11.00 -0.22
C ARG A 142 -5.64 -12.04 -0.03
N VAL A 143 -5.67 -12.78 1.08
CA VAL A 143 -4.62 -13.75 1.43
C VAL A 143 -4.67 -15.02 0.58
N SER A 144 -5.86 -15.43 0.12
CA SER A 144 -5.99 -16.60 -0.76
C SER A 144 -5.69 -16.31 -2.23
N GLY A 145 -5.71 -15.04 -2.66
CA GLY A 145 -5.60 -14.69 -4.08
C GLY A 145 -6.77 -15.23 -4.92
N MET A 146 -7.89 -15.59 -4.31
CA MET A 146 -9.06 -16.06 -5.04
C MET A 146 -9.76 -14.90 -5.76
N ALA A 147 -10.41 -15.17 -6.89
CA ALA A 147 -11.26 -14.16 -7.51
C ALA A 147 -12.50 -13.90 -6.64
N VAL A 148 -12.91 -12.63 -6.50
CA VAL A 148 -14.06 -12.26 -5.67
C VAL A 148 -15.34 -12.96 -6.13
N SER A 149 -15.50 -13.10 -7.45
CA SER A 149 -16.62 -13.83 -8.05
C SER A 149 -16.63 -15.31 -7.65
N THR A 150 -15.46 -15.97 -7.68
CA THR A 150 -15.32 -17.37 -7.25
C THR A 150 -15.63 -17.52 -5.76
N LEU A 151 -15.11 -16.61 -4.93
CA LEU A 151 -15.34 -16.63 -3.48
C LEU A 151 -16.84 -16.49 -3.16
N ARG A 152 -17.50 -15.49 -3.74
CA ARG A 152 -18.95 -15.27 -3.56
C ARG A 152 -19.80 -16.38 -4.16
N GLY A 153 -19.39 -16.96 -5.28
CA GLY A 153 -20.14 -18.02 -5.94
C GLY A 153 -20.04 -19.38 -5.23
N SER A 154 -18.86 -19.71 -4.67
CA SER A 154 -18.57 -21.05 -4.17
C SER A 154 -18.48 -21.14 -2.64
N PHE A 155 -18.18 -20.05 -1.95
CA PHE A 155 -17.92 -20.03 -0.50
C PHE A 155 -18.89 -19.15 0.30
N SER A 156 -19.93 -18.60 -0.33
CA SER A 156 -20.91 -17.72 0.34
C SER A 156 -21.55 -18.32 1.59
N GLN A 157 -21.72 -19.65 1.63
CA GLN A 157 -22.24 -20.35 2.81
C GLN A 157 -21.35 -20.28 4.05
N TYR A 158 -20.06 -19.93 3.89
CA TYR A 158 -19.11 -19.77 4.98
C TYR A 158 -18.92 -18.30 5.39
N PHE A 159 -19.63 -17.37 4.76
CA PHE A 159 -19.50 -15.96 5.10
C PHE A 159 -20.14 -15.74 6.47
N GLN A 160 -19.35 -15.24 7.41
CA GLN A 160 -19.86 -14.76 8.68
C GLN A 160 -20.07 -13.25 8.61
N ASP A 161 -21.05 -12.76 9.38
CA ASP A 161 -21.27 -11.32 9.60
C ASP A 161 -20.18 -10.78 10.54
N HIS A 162 -18.97 -10.62 10.01
CA HIS A 162 -17.92 -9.86 10.67
C HIS A 162 -18.21 -8.36 10.45
N ARG A 163 -18.70 -7.70 11.50
CA ARG A 163 -18.82 -6.24 11.57
C ARG A 163 -17.49 -5.64 12.02
N ASP A 164 -16.44 -5.91 11.27
CA ASP A 164 -15.20 -5.17 11.48
C ASP A 164 -15.36 -3.76 10.90
N ALA A 165 -14.77 -2.78 11.59
CA ALA A 165 -14.69 -1.43 11.06
C ALA A 165 -14.03 -1.49 9.69
N ALA A 166 -14.61 -0.81 8.70
CA ALA A 166 -14.05 -0.78 7.35
C ALA A 166 -12.57 -0.38 7.46
N PRO A 167 -11.64 -1.22 6.97
CA PRO A 167 -10.21 -0.97 7.17
C PRO A 167 -9.84 0.39 6.57
N GLU A 168 -9.05 1.19 7.29
CA GLU A 168 -8.61 2.49 6.78
C GLU A 168 -7.72 2.31 5.53
N LEU A 169 -7.72 3.32 4.66
CA LEU A 169 -6.88 3.29 3.47
C LEU A 169 -5.40 3.30 3.89
N PRO A 170 -4.56 2.33 3.47
CA PRO A 170 -3.16 2.26 3.89
C PRO A 170 -2.37 3.53 3.53
N PRO A 171 -1.43 3.99 4.38
CA PRO A 171 -0.59 5.16 4.10
C PRO A 171 0.21 5.06 2.78
N ASP A 172 0.62 3.86 2.40
CA ASP A 172 1.39 3.53 1.20
C ASP A 172 0.52 3.16 -0.02
N SER A 173 -0.77 3.53 -0.01
CA SER A 173 -1.73 3.13 -1.05
C SER A 173 -1.32 3.45 -2.48
N GLU A 174 -0.61 4.56 -2.73
CA GLU A 174 -0.12 4.89 -4.06
C GLU A 174 0.96 3.91 -4.55
N TYR A 175 1.81 3.43 -3.65
CA TYR A 175 2.83 2.44 -3.96
C TYR A 175 2.20 1.07 -4.21
N LEU A 176 1.24 0.65 -3.38
CA LEU A 176 0.47 -0.58 -3.59
C LEU A 176 -0.25 -0.54 -4.94
N LEU A 177 -0.90 0.58 -5.27
CA LEU A 177 -1.58 0.75 -6.56
C LEU A 177 -0.59 0.71 -7.73
N TRP A 178 0.58 1.33 -7.57
CA TRP A 178 1.66 1.24 -8.56
C TRP A 178 2.08 -0.21 -8.79
N ARG A 179 2.28 -1.01 -7.73
CA ARG A 179 2.65 -2.43 -7.85
C ARG A 179 1.61 -3.23 -8.61
N ILE A 180 0.33 -3.06 -8.30
CA ILE A 180 -0.77 -3.72 -9.01
C ILE A 180 -0.73 -3.37 -10.50
N VAL A 181 -0.55 -2.08 -10.84
CA VAL A 181 -0.50 -1.64 -12.24
C VAL A 181 0.75 -2.14 -12.98
N GLN A 182 1.89 -2.30 -12.30
CA GLN A 182 3.06 -2.96 -12.89
C GLN A 182 2.79 -4.42 -13.22
N GLN A 183 2.21 -5.15 -12.28
CA GLN A 183 1.92 -6.56 -12.44
C GLN A 183 0.89 -6.82 -13.54
N GLU A 184 -0.18 -6.02 -13.57
CA GLU A 184 -1.26 -6.17 -14.54
C GLU A 184 -0.84 -5.72 -15.95
N GLY A 185 0.13 -4.81 -16.07
CA GLY A 185 0.73 -4.44 -17.36
C GLY A 185 -0.31 -3.97 -18.38
N SER A 186 -0.34 -4.63 -19.55
CA SER A 186 -1.27 -4.36 -20.66
C SER A 186 -2.62 -5.06 -20.51
N SER A 187 -2.89 -5.71 -19.37
CA SER A 187 -4.21 -6.29 -19.10
C SER A 187 -5.28 -5.20 -19.04
N VAL A 188 -6.55 -5.60 -19.22
CA VAL A 188 -7.68 -4.69 -19.07
C VAL A 188 -7.71 -4.02 -17.68
N VAL A 189 -7.30 -4.76 -16.64
CA VAL A 189 -7.20 -4.22 -15.29
C VAL A 189 -6.08 -3.17 -15.23
N GLY A 190 -4.89 -3.48 -15.73
CA GLY A 190 -3.74 -2.57 -15.71
C GLY A 190 -4.01 -1.26 -16.45
N LEU A 191 -4.60 -1.36 -17.64
CA LEU A 191 -5.03 -0.21 -18.43
C LEU A 191 -6.09 0.63 -17.72
N ALA A 192 -7.15 0.01 -17.21
CA ALA A 192 -8.24 0.71 -16.54
C ALA A 192 -7.77 1.40 -15.24
N LEU A 193 -6.95 0.73 -14.43
CA LEU A 193 -6.36 1.30 -13.23
C LEU A 193 -5.46 2.50 -13.57
N TRP A 194 -4.60 2.39 -14.59
CA TRP A 194 -3.73 3.50 -15.00
C TRP A 194 -4.54 4.70 -15.51
N MET A 195 -5.53 4.47 -16.37
CA MET A 195 -6.40 5.54 -16.88
C MET A 195 -7.21 6.20 -15.77
N GLY A 196 -7.81 5.43 -14.87
CA GLY A 196 -8.58 5.96 -13.74
C GLY A 196 -7.71 6.71 -12.74
N TRP A 197 -6.48 6.24 -12.52
CA TRP A 197 -5.55 6.84 -11.56
C TRP A 197 -4.78 8.02 -12.16
N LYS A 198 -3.98 7.81 -13.20
CA LYS A 198 -3.07 8.84 -13.73
C LYS A 198 -3.76 9.81 -14.68
N LEU A 199 -4.72 9.33 -15.48
CA LEU A 199 -5.45 10.19 -16.42
C LEU A 199 -6.78 10.71 -15.86
N GLN A 200 -7.14 10.31 -14.64
CA GLN A 200 -8.39 10.71 -13.96
C GLN A 200 -9.66 10.46 -14.77
N MET A 201 -9.61 9.50 -15.69
CA MET A 201 -10.75 9.13 -16.51
C MET A 201 -11.83 8.46 -15.64
N GLN A 202 -13.09 8.72 -15.96
CA GLN A 202 -14.22 8.08 -15.30
C GLN A 202 -14.38 6.64 -15.80
N PRO A 203 -14.95 5.73 -14.98
CA PRO A 203 -15.21 4.35 -15.39
C PRO A 203 -15.95 4.22 -16.72
N GLY A 204 -16.91 5.12 -16.98
CA GLY A 204 -17.66 5.14 -18.24
C GLY A 204 -16.83 5.57 -19.45
N GLU A 205 -15.91 6.52 -19.28
CA GLU A 205 -14.98 6.96 -20.34
C GLU A 205 -14.00 5.83 -20.69
N ILE A 206 -13.46 5.18 -19.65
CA ILE A 206 -12.53 4.04 -19.78
C ILE A 206 -13.22 2.89 -20.52
N LEU A 207 -14.42 2.51 -20.08
CA LEU A 207 -15.18 1.40 -20.67
C LEU A 207 -15.53 1.65 -22.14
N ASN A 208 -15.83 2.91 -22.48
CA ASN A 208 -16.27 3.29 -23.82
C ASN A 208 -15.13 3.74 -24.75
N LEU A 209 -13.87 3.68 -24.31
CA LEU A 209 -12.75 4.10 -25.15
C LEU A 209 -12.67 3.24 -26.42
N THR A 210 -12.56 3.91 -27.58
CA THR A 210 -12.40 3.29 -28.89
C THR A 210 -11.02 3.54 -29.50
N TRP A 211 -10.59 2.69 -30.43
CA TRP A 211 -9.30 2.86 -31.13
C TRP A 211 -9.28 4.14 -31.97
N SER A 212 -10.43 4.55 -32.52
CA SER A 212 -10.60 5.86 -33.17
C SER A 212 -10.29 7.07 -32.26
N GLN A 213 -10.36 6.90 -30.94
CA GLN A 213 -10.01 7.93 -29.95
C GLN A 213 -8.55 7.85 -29.48
N VAL A 214 -7.83 6.77 -29.81
CA VAL A 214 -6.44 6.56 -29.40
C VAL A 214 -5.50 7.02 -30.52
N ASP A 215 -4.81 8.12 -30.30
CA ASP A 215 -3.79 8.64 -31.21
C ASP A 215 -2.40 8.21 -30.72
N LEU A 216 -1.91 7.07 -31.22
CA LEU A 216 -0.61 6.53 -30.82
C LEU A 216 0.57 7.38 -31.32
N ASP A 217 0.43 8.03 -32.48
CA ASP A 217 1.47 8.86 -33.08
C ASP A 217 1.71 10.14 -32.27
N ARG A 218 0.63 10.82 -31.87
CA ARG A 218 0.70 12.03 -31.02
C ARG A 218 0.74 11.72 -29.53
N GLY A 219 0.45 10.48 -29.13
CA GLY A 219 0.38 10.08 -27.73
C GLY A 219 -0.80 10.67 -26.96
N LEU A 220 -1.97 10.80 -27.60
CA LEU A 220 -3.17 11.44 -27.05
C LEU A 220 -4.40 10.52 -27.03
N LEU A 221 -5.26 10.67 -26.02
CA LEU A 221 -6.64 10.18 -26.03
C LEU A 221 -7.59 11.33 -26.36
N ARG A 222 -8.46 11.15 -27.35
CA ARG A 222 -9.45 12.15 -27.78
C ARG A 222 -10.83 11.80 -27.21
N LEU A 223 -11.16 12.39 -26.07
CA LEU A 223 -12.49 12.28 -25.47
C LEU A 223 -13.43 13.38 -26.01
N PRO A 224 -14.76 13.25 -25.87
CA PRO A 224 -15.72 14.21 -26.44
C PRO A 224 -15.50 15.66 -25.98
N ASP A 225 -14.99 15.85 -24.78
CA ASP A 225 -14.84 17.13 -24.10
C ASP A 225 -13.38 17.58 -23.95
N ARG A 226 -12.39 16.69 -24.18
CA ARG A 226 -10.97 16.98 -23.94
C ARG A 226 -10.02 16.02 -24.63
N GLU A 227 -8.80 16.50 -24.88
CA GLU A 227 -7.66 15.66 -25.23
C GLU A 227 -6.83 15.37 -23.97
N ILE A 228 -6.37 14.13 -23.79
CA ILE A 228 -5.56 13.72 -22.65
C ILE A 228 -4.22 13.17 -23.14
N PRO A 229 -3.07 13.74 -22.70
CA PRO A 229 -1.76 13.14 -22.93
C PRO A 229 -1.64 11.77 -22.24
N MET A 230 -1.34 10.72 -23.02
CA MET A 230 -1.21 9.35 -22.51
C MET A 230 0.06 9.13 -21.69
N GLY A 231 1.13 9.85 -22.04
CA GLY A 231 2.48 9.57 -21.57
C GLY A 231 3.05 8.27 -22.16
N SER A 232 4.37 8.13 -22.11
CA SER A 232 5.10 7.04 -22.78
C SER A 232 4.64 5.64 -22.38
N ARG A 233 4.31 5.44 -21.09
CA ARG A 233 3.88 4.14 -20.58
C ARG A 233 2.56 3.69 -21.20
N LEU A 234 1.52 4.52 -21.16
CA LEU A 234 0.21 4.12 -21.68
C LEU A 234 0.25 4.00 -23.20
N SER A 235 0.98 4.89 -23.90
CA SER A 235 1.20 4.75 -25.34
C SER A 235 1.83 3.39 -25.69
N ARG A 236 2.86 2.97 -24.95
CA ARG A 236 3.48 1.65 -25.16
C ARG A 236 2.50 0.50 -24.91
N LEU A 237 1.80 0.52 -23.76
CA LEU A 237 0.87 -0.55 -23.40
C LEU A 237 -0.32 -0.64 -24.38
N LEU A 238 -0.84 0.49 -24.86
CA LEU A 238 -1.90 0.51 -25.87
C LEU A 238 -1.38 0.12 -27.25
N GLY A 239 -0.14 0.47 -27.60
CA GLY A 239 0.53 -0.02 -28.81
C GLY A 239 0.65 -1.55 -28.80
N ASP A 240 1.18 -2.12 -27.71
CA ASP A 240 1.28 -3.58 -27.54
C ASP A 240 -0.09 -4.25 -27.71
N VAL A 241 -1.16 -3.66 -27.14
CA VAL A 241 -2.52 -4.19 -27.26
C VAL A 241 -3.06 -4.06 -28.68
N CYS A 242 -2.77 -2.94 -29.37
CA CYS A 242 -3.17 -2.67 -30.75
C CYS A 242 -2.57 -3.71 -31.71
N ASP A 243 -1.27 -3.97 -31.57
CA ASP A 243 -0.52 -4.90 -32.42
C ASP A 243 -1.00 -6.36 -32.27
N HIS A 244 -1.52 -6.72 -31.11
CA HIS A 244 -1.99 -8.07 -30.79
C HIS A 244 -3.51 -8.23 -30.86
N ARG A 245 -4.22 -7.30 -31.51
CA ARG A 245 -5.67 -7.39 -31.68
C ARG A 245 -6.04 -8.60 -32.54
N LYS A 246 -6.91 -9.46 -32.00
CA LYS A 246 -7.48 -10.60 -32.74
C LYS A 246 -8.46 -10.17 -33.84
N ASP A 247 -9.19 -9.07 -33.61
CA ASP A 247 -10.19 -8.54 -34.54
C ASP A 247 -9.98 -7.04 -34.76
N PRO A 248 -9.43 -6.64 -35.92
CA PRO A 248 -9.26 -5.24 -36.30
C PRO A 248 -10.57 -4.47 -36.49
N ALA A 249 -11.71 -5.14 -36.71
CA ALA A 249 -13.01 -4.48 -36.83
C ALA A 249 -13.62 -4.10 -35.47
N GLN A 250 -13.15 -4.72 -34.38
CA GLN A 250 -13.62 -4.39 -33.03
C GLN A 250 -13.03 -3.07 -32.52
N ASP A 251 -13.78 -1.98 -32.63
CA ASP A 251 -13.29 -0.64 -32.28
C ASP A 251 -13.10 -0.40 -30.77
N ARG A 252 -13.64 -1.24 -29.88
CA ARG A 252 -13.43 -1.06 -28.42
C ARG A 252 -12.02 -1.45 -27.99
N VAL A 253 -11.42 -0.62 -27.12
CA VAL A 253 -10.10 -0.89 -26.52
C VAL A 253 -10.19 -1.97 -25.45
N LEU A 254 -11.14 -1.85 -24.52
CA LEU A 254 -11.30 -2.80 -23.41
C LEU A 254 -12.21 -3.96 -23.83
N LEU A 255 -11.59 -5.13 -24.01
CA LEU A 255 -12.27 -6.35 -24.41
C LEU A 255 -12.22 -7.40 -23.30
N THR A 256 -13.26 -8.22 -23.25
CA THR A 256 -13.32 -9.37 -22.36
C THR A 256 -12.23 -10.38 -22.74
N PRO A 257 -11.34 -10.77 -21.80
CA PRO A 257 -10.34 -11.80 -22.05
C PRO A 257 -10.99 -13.12 -22.49
N GLY A 258 -10.42 -13.75 -23.50
CA GLY A 258 -10.90 -15.01 -24.07
C GLY A 258 -11.98 -14.85 -25.15
N THR A 259 -13.03 -14.06 -24.91
CA THR A 259 -14.14 -13.92 -25.88
C THR A 259 -13.92 -12.82 -26.91
N GLY A 260 -13.10 -11.81 -26.62
CA GLY A 260 -12.87 -10.65 -27.50
C GLY A 260 -14.07 -9.72 -27.64
N LYS A 261 -15.15 -9.93 -26.88
CA LYS A 261 -16.32 -9.04 -26.88
C LYS A 261 -16.03 -7.77 -26.08
N PRO A 262 -16.69 -6.63 -26.40
CA PRO A 262 -16.65 -5.44 -25.55
C PRO A 262 -16.86 -5.75 -24.08
N MET A 263 -16.02 -5.19 -23.22
CA MET A 263 -16.17 -5.31 -21.78
C MET A 263 -17.46 -4.61 -21.32
N ASP A 264 -18.10 -5.14 -20.27
CA ASP A 264 -19.21 -4.47 -19.58
C ASP A 264 -18.78 -3.94 -18.20
N LEU A 265 -19.55 -2.98 -17.66
CA LEU A 265 -19.20 -2.29 -16.43
C LEU A 265 -19.17 -3.23 -15.21
N ALA A 266 -20.08 -4.21 -15.13
CA ALA A 266 -20.19 -5.11 -13.99
C ALA A 266 -18.97 -6.04 -13.93
N ARG A 267 -18.57 -6.57 -15.08
CA ARG A 267 -17.38 -7.40 -15.22
C ARG A 267 -16.11 -6.60 -14.96
N LEU A 268 -15.97 -5.40 -15.55
CA LEU A 268 -14.83 -4.52 -15.31
C LEU A 268 -14.69 -4.19 -13.82
N SER A 269 -15.79 -3.82 -13.18
CA SER A 269 -15.82 -3.53 -11.74
C SER A 269 -15.40 -4.74 -10.92
N THR A 270 -15.84 -5.95 -11.30
CA THR A 270 -15.48 -7.18 -10.58
C THR A 270 -14.00 -7.52 -10.68
N VAL A 271 -13.40 -7.42 -11.87
CA VAL A 271 -11.97 -7.75 -12.06
C VAL A 271 -11.08 -6.72 -11.39
N ILE A 272 -11.43 -5.43 -11.46
CA ILE A 272 -10.69 -4.37 -10.75
C ILE A 272 -10.82 -4.51 -9.24
N ARG A 273 -12.04 -4.74 -8.74
CA ARG A 273 -12.29 -4.98 -7.31
C ARG A 273 -11.45 -6.15 -6.81
N THR A 274 -11.34 -7.21 -7.60
CA THR A 274 -10.51 -8.38 -7.28
C THR A 274 -9.03 -7.98 -7.17
N ALA A 275 -8.48 -7.29 -8.18
CA ALA A 275 -7.07 -6.87 -8.16
C ALA A 275 -6.75 -5.93 -6.99
N LEU A 276 -7.63 -4.96 -6.70
CA LEU A 276 -7.47 -4.04 -5.58
C LEU A 276 -7.49 -4.77 -4.24
N ILE A 277 -8.43 -5.69 -4.01
CA ILE A 277 -8.49 -6.48 -2.76
C ILE A 277 -7.22 -7.32 -2.58
N ARG A 278 -6.75 -7.99 -3.64
CA ARG A 278 -5.53 -8.81 -3.56
C ARG A 278 -4.29 -7.97 -3.28
N GLY A 279 -4.22 -6.77 -3.85
CA GLY A 279 -3.17 -5.80 -3.57
C GLY A 279 -3.33 -5.00 -2.27
N GLY A 280 -4.30 -5.33 -1.40
CA GLY A 280 -4.49 -4.68 -0.10
C GLY A 280 -5.14 -3.30 -0.14
N LEU A 281 -5.90 -3.02 -1.21
CA LEU A 281 -6.62 -1.76 -1.44
C LEU A 281 -8.14 -2.01 -1.48
N GLU A 282 -8.66 -2.88 -0.62
CA GLU A 282 -10.09 -3.22 -0.52
C GLU A 282 -11.01 -2.03 -0.18
N GLN A 283 -10.47 -0.87 0.16
CA GLN A 283 -11.22 0.37 0.38
C GLN A 283 -11.53 1.10 -0.93
N LEU A 284 -10.78 0.80 -1.99
CA LEU A 284 -10.85 1.54 -3.26
C LEU A 284 -11.74 0.82 -4.29
N SER A 285 -12.29 1.64 -5.18
CA SER A 285 -12.91 1.23 -6.44
C SER A 285 -12.29 2.00 -7.60
N LEU A 286 -12.58 1.60 -8.84
CA LEU A 286 -12.13 2.34 -10.03
C LEU A 286 -12.56 3.83 -9.97
N GLY A 287 -13.77 4.11 -9.48
CA GLY A 287 -14.28 5.48 -9.38
C GLY A 287 -13.52 6.34 -8.36
N ASP A 288 -12.92 5.73 -7.35
CA ASP A 288 -12.18 6.43 -6.29
C ASP A 288 -10.75 6.82 -6.72
N LEU A 289 -10.19 6.16 -7.75
CA LEU A 289 -8.80 6.39 -8.18
C LEU A 289 -8.55 7.82 -8.65
N SER A 290 -9.54 8.43 -9.31
CA SER A 290 -9.46 9.84 -9.74
C SER A 290 -9.34 10.77 -8.54
N ARG A 291 -10.05 10.49 -7.44
CA ARG A 291 -9.99 11.25 -6.19
C ARG A 291 -8.67 11.01 -5.46
N LEU A 292 -8.16 9.78 -5.46
CA LEU A 292 -6.86 9.45 -4.89
C LEU A 292 -5.74 10.25 -5.58
N SER A 293 -5.72 10.24 -6.91
CA SER A 293 -4.77 11.00 -7.74
C SER A 293 -4.80 12.50 -7.47
N ARG A 294 -6.01 13.07 -7.39
CA ARG A 294 -6.19 14.50 -7.05
C ARG A 294 -5.64 14.82 -5.67
N ARG A 295 -5.88 13.98 -4.66
CA ARG A 295 -5.33 14.19 -3.30
C ARG A 295 -3.80 14.16 -3.31
N GLY A 296 -3.19 13.18 -3.98
CA GLY A 296 -1.74 13.09 -4.13
C GLY A 296 -1.14 14.31 -4.82
N SER A 297 -1.75 14.74 -5.93
CA SER A 297 -1.33 15.94 -6.66
C SER A 297 -1.47 17.22 -5.81
N GLN A 298 -2.60 17.41 -5.13
CA GLN A 298 -2.81 18.56 -4.25
C GLN A 298 -1.80 18.61 -3.12
N ARG A 299 -1.53 17.47 -2.48
CA ARG A 299 -0.48 17.33 -1.47
C ARG A 299 0.88 17.77 -2.02
N GLN A 300 1.29 17.22 -3.15
CA GLN A 300 2.60 17.52 -3.74
C GLN A 300 2.72 19.00 -4.13
N THR A 301 1.67 19.59 -4.71
CA THR A 301 1.64 21.01 -5.07
C THR A 301 1.78 21.91 -3.83
N VAL A 302 1.08 21.60 -2.75
CA VAL A 302 1.21 22.35 -1.49
C VAL A 302 2.59 22.21 -0.89
N LEU A 303 3.15 21.00 -0.82
CA LEU A 303 4.50 20.78 -0.29
C LEU A 303 5.57 21.46 -1.13
N ALA A 304 5.50 21.36 -2.46
CA ALA A 304 6.44 22.02 -3.37
C ALA A 304 6.36 23.55 -3.22
N ARG A 305 5.14 24.11 -3.09
CA ARG A 305 4.97 25.55 -2.88
C ARG A 305 5.52 25.96 -1.51
N LEU A 306 5.20 25.23 -0.45
CA LEU A 306 5.72 25.47 0.91
C LEU A 306 7.24 25.43 0.96
N SER A 307 7.88 24.49 0.27
CA SER A 307 9.34 24.45 0.15
C SER A 307 9.92 25.68 -0.56
N ALA A 308 9.19 26.26 -1.52
CA ALA A 308 9.64 27.44 -2.26
C ALA A 308 9.41 28.77 -1.51
N VAL A 309 8.29 28.91 -0.78
CA VAL A 309 7.90 30.17 -0.12
C VAL A 309 8.17 30.17 1.40
N GLY A 310 8.55 29.03 1.98
CA GLY A 310 8.88 28.88 3.40
C GLY A 310 7.65 28.80 4.33
N SER A 311 6.55 29.46 4.02
CA SER A 311 5.30 29.36 4.78
C SER A 311 4.08 29.66 3.92
N MET A 312 2.93 29.10 4.28
CA MET A 312 1.65 29.42 3.67
C MET A 312 0.53 29.50 4.70
N THR A 313 -0.38 30.45 4.51
CA THR A 313 -1.66 30.52 5.19
C THR A 313 -2.66 29.56 4.57
N ARG A 314 -3.77 29.32 5.28
CA ARG A 314 -4.86 28.51 4.75
C ARG A 314 -5.50 29.17 3.51
N GLU A 315 -5.66 30.50 3.51
CA GLU A 315 -6.22 31.22 2.36
C GLU A 315 -5.33 31.04 1.11
N GLU A 316 -4.00 31.16 1.24
CA GLU A 316 -3.08 30.92 0.11
C GLU A 316 -3.14 29.48 -0.42
N VAL A 317 -3.41 28.48 0.43
CA VAL A 317 -3.62 27.09 0.00
C VAL A 317 -4.95 26.92 -0.74
N MET A 318 -6.00 27.66 -0.34
CA MET A 318 -7.27 27.68 -1.06
C MET A 318 -7.07 28.26 -2.47
N ASP A 319 -6.38 29.39 -2.56
CA ASP A 319 -6.11 30.08 -3.84
C ASP A 319 -5.19 29.24 -4.74
N LEU A 320 -4.16 28.62 -4.18
CA LEU A 320 -3.22 27.75 -4.91
C LEU A 320 -3.93 26.55 -5.56
N LEU A 321 -4.88 25.94 -4.85
CA LEU A 321 -5.52 24.70 -5.30
C LEU A 321 -6.90 24.93 -5.95
N GLY A 322 -7.47 26.13 -5.84
CA GLY A 322 -8.85 26.42 -6.25
C GLY A 322 -9.88 25.60 -5.47
N VAL A 323 -9.68 25.38 -4.17
CA VAL A 323 -10.51 24.50 -3.33
C VAL A 323 -11.26 25.25 -2.22
N SER A 324 -12.31 24.63 -1.70
CA SER A 324 -13.06 25.17 -0.56
C SER A 324 -12.22 25.21 0.73
N LYS A 325 -12.63 26.08 1.66
CA LYS A 325 -12.03 26.20 3.00
C LYS A 325 -11.98 24.87 3.77
N SER A 326 -13.04 24.06 3.68
CA SER A 326 -13.10 22.76 4.36
C SER A 326 -12.15 21.74 3.73
N ALA A 327 -12.01 21.74 2.41
CA ALA A 327 -11.07 20.88 1.70
C ALA A 327 -9.61 21.26 2.01
N ALA A 328 -9.27 22.56 1.98
CA ALA A 328 -7.94 23.04 2.36
C ALA A 328 -7.60 22.68 3.81
N LEU A 329 -8.56 22.87 4.74
CA LEU A 329 -8.35 22.52 6.14
C LEU A 329 -8.13 21.01 6.34
N LYS A 330 -8.89 20.17 5.64
CA LYS A 330 -8.73 18.72 5.70
C LYS A 330 -7.34 18.29 5.21
N LEU A 331 -6.88 18.84 4.08
CA LEU A 331 -5.55 18.57 3.54
C LEU A 331 -4.44 19.03 4.50
N LEU A 332 -4.53 20.24 5.03
CA LEU A 332 -3.53 20.79 5.96
C LEU A 332 -3.46 20.03 7.29
N ASN A 333 -4.61 19.58 7.80
CA ASN A 333 -4.64 18.72 8.98
C ASN A 333 -3.98 17.36 8.72
N GLN A 334 -4.19 16.78 7.54
CA GLN A 334 -3.55 15.53 7.15
C GLN A 334 -2.03 15.72 7.00
N LEU A 335 -1.57 16.78 6.31
CA LEU A 335 -0.14 17.12 6.21
C LEU A 335 0.51 17.26 7.60
N ARG A 336 -0.23 17.82 8.57
CA ARG A 336 0.25 17.98 9.95
C ARG A 336 0.30 16.66 10.69
N GLN A 337 -0.71 15.79 10.53
CA GLN A 337 -0.72 14.45 11.12
C GLN A 337 0.42 13.59 10.58
N ASP A 338 0.73 13.74 9.29
CA ASP A 338 1.83 13.03 8.63
C ASP A 338 3.21 13.63 8.96
N GLY A 339 3.27 14.66 9.80
CA GLY A 339 4.52 15.32 10.17
C GLY A 339 5.21 16.08 9.03
N ALA A 340 4.53 16.31 7.90
CA ALA A 340 5.10 17.01 6.75
C ALA A 340 5.11 18.54 6.92
N VAL A 341 4.20 19.07 7.75
CA VAL A 341 4.10 20.51 8.06
C VAL A 341 3.84 20.76 9.53
N VAL A 342 4.29 21.90 10.02
CA VAL A 342 4.03 22.41 11.37
C VAL A 342 3.17 23.66 11.28
N ARG A 343 2.18 23.80 12.17
CA ARG A 343 1.33 24.98 12.22
C ARG A 343 1.78 25.90 13.36
N ILE A 344 2.11 27.15 13.02
CA ILE A 344 2.40 28.20 13.99
C ILE A 344 1.47 29.39 13.71
N GLY A 345 0.54 29.62 14.64
CA GLY A 345 -0.53 30.61 14.46
C GLY A 345 -1.43 30.30 13.27
N GLY A 346 -1.53 31.26 12.34
CA GLY A 346 -2.30 31.15 11.09
C GLY A 346 -1.55 30.50 9.92
N CYS A 347 -0.25 30.25 10.06
CA CYS A 347 0.62 29.78 8.98
C CYS A 347 1.05 28.33 9.18
N TYR A 348 1.32 27.67 8.06
CA TYR A 348 1.89 26.33 7.97
C TYR A 348 3.30 26.43 7.38
N TYR A 349 4.23 25.69 7.96
CA TYR A 349 5.65 25.67 7.59
C TYR A 349 6.06 24.24 7.26
N PRO A 350 7.02 24.01 6.35
CA PRO A 350 7.61 22.69 6.16
C PRO A 350 8.18 22.14 7.47
N ALA A 351 8.09 20.83 7.67
CA ALA A 351 8.73 20.18 8.81
C ALA A 351 10.25 20.46 8.84
N GLY A 352 10.78 20.77 10.02
CA GLY A 352 12.19 21.13 10.21
C GLY A 352 12.57 22.54 9.75
N ALA A 353 11.66 23.29 9.10
CA ALA A 353 11.95 24.67 8.69
C ALA A 353 11.91 25.66 9.85
N VAL A 354 11.25 25.33 10.97
CA VAL A 354 11.08 26.22 12.13
C VAL A 354 11.27 25.42 13.41
N VAL A 355 11.76 26.07 14.47
CA VAL A 355 11.80 25.46 15.80
C VAL A 355 10.36 25.26 16.30
N LEU A 356 10.05 24.06 16.79
CA LEU A 356 8.71 23.70 17.23
C LEU A 356 8.26 24.58 18.42
N PRO A 357 6.97 24.95 18.52
CA PRO A 357 6.46 25.80 19.61
C PRO A 357 6.85 25.36 21.02
N GLU A 358 6.90 24.05 21.26
CA GLU A 358 7.32 23.42 22.51
C GLU A 358 8.82 23.64 22.83
N ASP A 359 9.66 23.73 21.81
CA ASP A 359 11.12 23.86 21.94
C ASP A 359 11.61 25.32 21.84
N GLN A 360 10.76 26.24 21.36
CA GLN A 360 11.10 27.63 21.12
C GLN A 360 11.63 28.36 22.36
N SER A 361 10.97 28.20 23.52
CA SER A 361 11.42 28.82 24.77
C SER A 361 12.78 28.26 25.21
N ALA A 362 12.96 26.95 25.14
CA ALA A 362 14.22 26.30 25.51
C ALA A 362 15.37 26.73 24.59
N ALA A 363 15.14 26.82 23.28
CA ALA A 363 16.12 27.28 22.31
C ALA A 363 16.55 28.74 22.57
N VAL A 364 15.61 29.64 22.86
CA VAL A 364 15.91 31.04 23.22
C VAL A 364 16.73 31.09 24.51
N THR A 365 16.34 30.33 25.54
CA THR A 365 17.06 30.30 26.81
C THR A 365 18.48 29.75 26.65
N ALA A 366 18.66 28.66 25.90
CA ALA A 366 19.98 28.09 25.63
C ALA A 366 20.88 29.07 24.87
N TYR A 367 20.35 29.75 23.86
CA TYR A 367 21.10 30.75 23.11
C TYR A 367 21.55 31.93 23.99
N LEU A 368 20.64 32.46 24.82
CA LEU A 368 20.95 33.56 25.74
C LEU A 368 21.90 33.13 26.86
N ALA A 369 21.84 31.87 27.33
CA ALA A 369 22.80 31.34 28.29
C ALA A 369 24.22 31.30 27.71
N ALA A 370 24.36 30.99 26.42
CA ALA A 370 25.65 30.92 25.73
C ALA A 370 26.20 32.29 25.32
N HIS A 371 25.34 33.22 24.89
CA HIS A 371 25.75 34.51 24.28
C HIS A 371 25.50 35.74 25.18
N GLY A 372 24.91 35.53 26.36
CA GLY A 372 24.58 36.57 27.34
C GLY A 372 23.35 37.40 26.97
N THR A 373 23.38 38.11 25.83
CA THR A 373 22.26 38.96 25.38
C THR A 373 22.06 38.90 23.87
N ALA A 374 20.81 38.94 23.42
CA ALA A 374 20.46 38.89 21.99
C ALA A 374 19.44 39.96 21.61
N VAL A 375 19.51 40.44 20.38
CA VAL A 375 18.44 41.27 19.80
C VAL A 375 17.35 40.40 19.18
N ARG A 376 16.14 40.94 19.05
CA ARG A 376 15.01 40.23 18.42
C ARG A 376 15.37 39.62 17.05
N LYS A 377 16.18 40.31 16.25
CA LYS A 377 16.58 39.83 14.91
C LYS A 377 17.35 38.51 15.00
N GLU A 378 18.33 38.42 15.90
CA GLU A 378 19.13 37.22 16.12
C GLU A 378 18.26 36.06 16.64
N LEU A 379 17.33 36.34 17.55
CA LEU A 379 16.39 35.33 18.05
C LEU A 379 15.35 34.91 17.00
N ALA A 380 14.96 35.80 16.10
CA ALA A 380 14.07 35.47 14.98
C ALA A 380 14.80 34.57 13.95
N GLU A 381 16.07 34.86 13.66
CA GLU A 381 16.93 34.06 12.81
C GLU A 381 17.21 32.68 13.42
N LEU A 382 17.50 32.62 14.73
CA LEU A 382 17.70 31.36 15.48
C LEU A 382 16.50 30.42 15.36
N LEU A 383 15.29 30.96 15.52
CA LEU A 383 14.06 30.17 15.51
C LEU A 383 13.51 29.95 14.09
N ASN A 384 14.10 30.62 13.09
CA ASN A 384 13.60 30.79 11.74
C ASN A 384 12.12 31.23 11.69
N LEU A 385 11.74 32.18 12.56
CA LEU A 385 10.36 32.66 12.69
C LEU A 385 10.17 34.06 12.09
N PRO A 386 8.98 34.37 11.53
CA PRO A 386 8.65 35.74 11.14
C PRO A 386 8.76 36.72 12.31
N PRO A 387 9.18 37.98 12.08
CA PRO A 387 9.43 38.95 13.15
C PRO A 387 8.24 39.20 14.08
N ALA A 388 7.01 39.14 13.56
CA ALA A 388 5.80 39.31 14.36
C ALA A 388 5.56 38.13 15.34
N GLN A 389 5.82 36.90 14.89
CA GLN A 389 5.65 35.69 15.71
C GLN A 389 6.76 35.59 16.77
N CYS A 390 8.01 35.90 16.39
CA CYS A 390 9.12 36.02 17.35
C CYS A 390 8.83 37.11 18.41
N THR A 391 8.28 38.27 18.01
CA THR A 391 7.89 39.32 18.95
C THR A 391 6.84 38.84 19.96
N ALA A 392 5.82 38.10 19.50
CA ALA A 392 4.77 37.57 20.37
C ALA A 392 5.32 36.55 21.37
N LEU A 393 6.20 35.64 20.92
CA LEU A 393 6.88 34.68 21.78
C LEU A 393 7.71 35.36 22.87
N LEU A 394 8.60 36.28 22.47
CA LEU A 394 9.51 36.96 23.39
C LEU A 394 8.76 37.82 24.40
N ARG A 395 7.65 38.45 23.99
CA ARG A 395 6.76 39.17 24.90
C ARG A 395 6.16 38.23 25.94
N ARG A 396 5.62 37.08 25.52
CA ARG A 396 5.05 36.08 26.43
C ARG A 396 6.09 35.50 27.40
N MET A 397 7.33 35.32 26.98
CA MET A 397 8.42 34.87 27.84
C MET A 397 8.81 35.97 28.85
N ALA A 398 8.89 37.23 28.41
CA ALA A 398 9.15 38.37 29.29
C ALA A 398 8.02 38.59 30.31
N ASP A 399 6.76 38.49 29.90
CA ASP A 399 5.59 38.59 30.77
C ASP A 399 5.56 37.48 31.85
N ARG A 400 6.14 36.31 31.55
CA ARG A 400 6.33 35.20 32.49
C ARG A 400 7.58 35.33 33.39
N GLY A 401 8.35 36.41 33.21
CA GLY A 401 9.62 36.61 33.93
C GLY A 401 10.76 35.70 33.47
N GLU A 402 10.60 34.98 32.35
CA GLU A 402 11.63 34.07 31.81
C GLU A 402 12.77 34.84 31.12
N LEU A 403 12.51 36.09 30.71
CA LEU A 403 13.45 36.97 30.02
C LEU A 403 13.38 38.39 30.58
N LEU A 404 14.51 39.08 30.61
CA LEU A 404 14.61 40.52 30.86
C LEU A 404 14.84 41.26 29.54
N LEU A 405 14.03 42.28 29.28
CA LEU A 405 14.22 43.18 28.14
C LEU A 405 14.83 44.50 28.64
N THR A 406 16.07 44.78 28.23
CA THR A 406 16.76 46.05 28.53
C THR A 406 17.06 46.78 27.23
N GLY A 407 16.34 47.89 27.01
CA GLY A 407 16.38 48.60 25.73
C GLY A 407 15.86 47.72 24.58
N LYS A 408 16.76 47.27 23.70
CA LYS A 408 16.43 46.40 22.54
C LYS A 408 16.99 44.98 22.65
N ARG A 409 17.60 44.61 23.78
CA ARG A 409 18.26 43.32 23.99
C ARG A 409 17.54 42.50 25.05
N TYR A 410 17.37 41.21 24.77
CA TYR A 410 16.85 40.21 25.70
C TYR A 410 18.02 39.52 26.41
N ALA A 411 17.84 39.22 27.69
CA ALA A 411 18.80 38.52 28.54
C ALA A 411 18.06 37.56 29.48
N LEU A 412 18.77 36.57 30.03
CA LEU A 412 18.21 35.75 31.11
C LEU A 412 18.19 36.55 32.44
N PRO A 413 17.17 36.36 33.29
CA PRO A 413 17.18 36.88 34.64
C PRO A 413 18.41 36.40 35.43
N PRO A 414 18.97 37.22 36.32
CA PRO A 414 20.04 36.78 37.20
C PRO A 414 19.54 35.61 38.05
N LYS A 415 20.30 34.50 38.08
CA LYS A 415 19.99 33.39 39.00
C LYS A 415 20.11 33.93 40.43
N GLU A 416 19.02 33.92 41.18
CA GLU A 416 19.12 34.08 42.63
C GLU A 416 20.06 32.98 43.16
N LYS A 417 21.19 33.40 43.74
CA LYS A 417 22.03 32.48 44.51
C LYS A 417 21.16 31.96 45.67
N PRO A 418 21.16 30.65 45.97
CA PRO A 418 20.58 30.18 47.23
C PRO A 418 21.26 30.96 48.35
N LEU A 419 20.49 31.54 49.27
CA LEU A 419 21.04 32.14 50.48
C LEU A 419 21.91 31.09 51.17
N GLU A 420 23.22 31.34 51.24
CA GLU A 420 24.09 30.63 52.18
C GLU A 420 23.58 30.97 53.58
N THR A 421 22.87 30.02 54.20
CA THR A 421 22.54 30.06 55.61
C THR A 421 23.84 29.89 56.39
N ASN A 422 24.34 30.98 56.97
CA ASN A 422 25.29 30.95 58.08
C ASN A 422 24.63 30.37 59.34
#